data_AF-A0A7W1SXZ2-F1
#
_entry.id   AF-A0A7W1SXZ2-F1
#
_cell.length_a   1.000
_cell.length_b   1.000
_cell.length_c   1.000
_cell.angle_alpha   90.00
_cell.angle_beta   90.00
_cell.angle_gamma   90.00
#
_symmetry.space_group_name_H-M   'P 1'
#
loop_
_entity.id
_entity.type
_entity.pdbx_description
1 polymer ?
#
loop_
_entity_poly.entity_id
_entity_poly.type
_entity_poly.pdbx_seq_one_letter_code
_entity_poly.pdbx_strand_id
1 'polypeptide(L)'
;SFLDVHGTYIHEKSDVGATFLAGGAANRNNHLNTFKLDSTYHWSKNKYTATGAIFSTSGNADPLLYAPGATTGSNNGSPNTSGYIAQLAYWPIQNIDLNVNYTGYTKFNGARTNYDGANRNASDNGTVYVALWLNF
;
A
#
# COMPACT_ATOMS: atom_id res chain seq x y z
N SER A 1 -22.63 -19.12 1.65
CA SER A 1 -21.61 -18.07 1.49
C SER A 1 -21.15 -17.66 2.88
N PHE A 2 -20.01 -17.00 2.98
CA PHE A 2 -19.54 -16.40 4.24
C PHE A 2 -18.69 -15.16 3.94
N LEU A 3 -18.45 -14.37 4.98
CA LEU A 3 -17.71 -13.12 4.94
C LEU A 3 -16.60 -13.17 5.99
N ASP A 4 -15.39 -12.83 5.59
CA ASP A 4 -14.23 -12.67 6.47
C ASP A 4 -13.81 -11.20 6.47
N VAL A 5 -13.37 -10.71 7.62
CA VAL A 5 -12.92 -9.33 7.79
C VAL A 5 -11.68 -9.31 8.67
N HIS A 6 -10.64 -8.62 8.22
CA HIS A 6 -9.38 -8.47 8.95
C HIS A 6 -8.99 -7.01 9.08
N GLY A 7 -8.53 -6.63 10.27
CA GLY A 7 -8.00 -5.30 10.55
C GLY A 7 -6.58 -5.40 11.12
N THR A 8 -5.73 -4.46 10.76
CA THR A 8 -4.38 -4.34 11.34
C THR A 8 -4.06 -2.89 11.60
N TYR A 9 -3.45 -2.62 12.75
CA TYR A 9 -2.86 -1.34 13.10
C TYR A 9 -1.48 -1.57 13.69
N ILE A 10 -0.47 -0.87 13.17
CA ILE A 10 0.92 -0.97 13.58
C ILE A 10 1.41 0.45 13.88
N HIS A 11 2.04 0.62 15.05
CA HIS A 11 2.80 1.83 15.39
C HIS A 11 4.29 1.49 15.46
N GLU A 12 5.09 2.18 14.66
CA GLU A 12 6.54 2.04 14.59
C GLU A 12 7.20 3.34 15.08
N LYS A 13 8.24 3.21 15.88
CA LYS A 13 9.16 4.30 16.23
C LYS A 13 10.56 3.94 15.76
N SER A 14 11.27 4.93 15.23
CA SER A 14 12.64 4.76 14.76
C SER A 14 13.55 5.86 15.32
N ASP A 15 14.75 5.49 15.76
CA ASP A 15 15.85 6.41 16.09
C ASP A 15 16.92 6.24 15.01
N VAL A 16 17.08 7.29 14.20
CA VAL A 16 18.05 7.36 13.09
C VAL A 16 19.24 8.26 13.47
N GLY A 17 19.74 8.15 14.70
CA GLY A 17 20.82 8.99 15.22
C GLY A 17 22.06 9.08 14.34
N ALA A 18 22.52 7.97 13.75
CA ALA A 18 23.65 7.98 12.82
C ALA A 18 23.36 8.80 11.54
N THR A 19 22.19 8.58 10.92
CA THR A 19 21.74 9.30 9.73
C THR A 19 21.55 10.79 10.01
N PHE A 20 20.99 11.13 11.17
CA PHE A 20 20.81 12.50 11.62
C PHE A 20 22.16 13.21 11.81
N LEU A 21 23.13 12.58 12.49
CA LEU A 21 24.48 13.13 12.68
C LEU A 21 25.25 13.26 11.35
N ALA A 22 24.95 12.41 10.36
CA ALA A 22 25.48 12.51 9.00
C ALA A 22 24.74 13.54 8.11
N GLY A 23 23.73 14.23 8.63
CA GLY A 23 22.94 15.23 7.89
C GLY A 23 21.93 14.65 6.89
N GLY A 24 21.63 13.35 6.95
CA GLY A 24 20.70 12.67 6.05
C GLY A 24 19.25 12.61 6.56
N ALA A 25 18.96 13.16 7.74
CA ALA A 25 17.62 13.24 8.33
C ALA A 25 17.46 14.57 9.07
N ALA A 26 16.29 15.19 9.00
CA ALA A 26 15.96 16.40 9.74
C ALA A 26 15.53 16.08 11.18
N ASN A 27 15.01 14.88 11.41
CA ASN A 27 14.60 14.39 12.72
C ASN A 27 15.40 13.15 13.10
N ARG A 28 15.95 13.12 14.32
CA ARG A 28 16.54 11.90 14.88
C ARG A 28 15.49 10.82 15.16
N ASN A 29 14.33 11.22 15.67
CA ASN A 29 13.26 10.29 16.02
C ASN A 29 12.08 10.45 15.07
N ASN A 30 11.66 9.34 14.47
CA ASN A 30 10.57 9.28 13.52
C ASN A 30 9.53 8.24 13.97
N HIS A 31 8.34 8.32 13.41
CA HIS A 31 7.32 7.30 13.62
C HIS A 31 6.50 7.07 12.36
N LEU A 32 5.98 5.85 12.24
CA LEU A 32 4.98 5.47 11.25
C LEU A 32 3.79 4.81 11.96
N ASN A 33 2.60 5.06 11.44
CA ASN A 33 1.38 4.35 11.77
C ASN A 33 0.86 3.71 10.50
N THR A 34 0.66 2.40 10.50
CA THR A 34 0.05 1.70 9.37
C THR A 34 -1.28 1.11 9.78
N PHE A 35 -2.30 1.33 8.96
CA PHE A 35 -3.63 0.77 9.10
C PHE A 35 -4.01 0.02 7.83
N LYS A 36 -4.67 -1.13 8.00
CA LYS A 36 -5.31 -1.88 6.91
C LYS A 36 -6.61 -2.50 7.40
N LEU A 37 -7.63 -2.47 6.55
CA LEU A 37 -8.87 -3.20 6.73
C LEU A 37 -9.20 -3.89 5.41
N ASP A 38 -9.42 -5.20 5.45
CA ASP A 38 -9.88 -5.98 4.31
C ASP A 38 -11.12 -6.81 4.64
N SER A 39 -11.95 -7.03 3.63
CA SER A 39 -13.11 -7.89 3.69
C SER A 39 -13.16 -8.79 2.45
N THR A 40 -13.50 -10.05 2.68
CA THR A 40 -13.52 -11.09 1.65
C THR A 40 -14.85 -11.82 1.68
N TYR A 41 -15.57 -11.85 0.57
CA TYR A 41 -16.83 -12.55 0.44
C TYR A 41 -16.72 -13.77 -0.46
N HIS A 42 -17.17 -14.92 0.04
CA HIS A 42 -17.13 -16.21 -0.66
C HIS A 42 -18.52 -16.71 -1.02
N TRP A 43 -18.72 -17.12 -2.28
CA TRP A 43 -19.99 -17.69 -2.74
C TRP A 43 -19.83 -18.86 -3.73
N SER A 44 -20.97 -19.48 -4.07
CA SER A 44 -21.05 -20.66 -4.94
C SER A 44 -20.12 -21.80 -4.51
N LYS A 45 -20.26 -22.25 -3.25
CA LYS A 45 -19.40 -23.29 -2.63
C LYS A 45 -17.90 -22.97 -2.77
N ASN A 46 -17.54 -21.70 -2.52
CA ASN A 46 -16.18 -21.15 -2.56
C ASN A 46 -15.53 -21.13 -3.96
N LYS A 47 -16.32 -21.26 -5.03
CA LYS A 47 -15.80 -21.09 -6.39
C LYS A 47 -15.44 -19.65 -6.71
N TYR A 48 -16.06 -18.69 -6.05
CA TYR A 48 -15.80 -17.28 -6.28
C TYR A 48 -15.51 -16.55 -4.98
N THR A 49 -14.56 -15.63 -5.07
CA THR A 49 -14.16 -14.77 -3.98
C THR A 49 -14.00 -13.34 -4.47
N ALA A 50 -14.51 -12.39 -3.70
CA ALA A 50 -14.30 -10.97 -3.95
C ALA A 50 -13.73 -10.34 -2.68
N THR A 51 -12.60 -9.63 -2.83
CA THR A 51 -11.92 -8.97 -1.72
C THR A 51 -11.81 -7.48 -1.97
N GLY A 52 -12.13 -6.68 -0.96
CA GLY A 52 -11.89 -5.25 -0.93
C GLY A 52 -11.02 -4.89 0.26
N ALA A 53 -10.05 -4.00 0.09
CA ALA A 53 -9.25 -3.49 1.19
C ALA A 53 -9.03 -1.98 1.09
N ILE A 54 -8.87 -1.33 2.24
CA ILE A 54 -8.34 0.02 2.36
C ILE A 54 -7.08 -0.02 3.22
N PHE A 55 -6.13 0.86 2.91
CA PHE A 55 -4.89 0.96 3.69
C PHE A 55 -4.41 2.41 3.79
N SER A 56 -3.70 2.70 4.86
CA SER A 56 -2.99 3.95 5.04
C SER A 56 -1.71 3.76 5.85
N THR A 57 -0.69 4.53 5.52
CA THR A 57 0.50 4.75 6.33
C THR A 57 0.63 6.24 6.57
N SER A 58 0.83 6.66 7.81
CA SER A 58 1.08 8.04 8.19
C SER A 58 2.32 8.16 9.07
N GLY A 59 2.98 9.31 9.06
CA GLY A 59 4.13 9.54 9.92
C GLY A 59 4.63 10.97 9.89
N ASN A 60 5.72 11.21 10.61
CA ASN A 60 6.37 12.51 10.64
C ASN A 60 6.98 12.84 9.27
N ALA A 61 6.81 14.09 8.84
CA ALA A 61 7.52 14.59 7.69
C ALA A 61 9.00 14.83 8.06
N ASP A 62 9.88 14.45 7.15
CA ASP A 62 11.32 14.68 7.23
C ASP A 62 11.83 14.98 5.81
N PRO A 63 12.12 16.26 5.49
CA PRO A 63 12.48 16.68 4.15
C PRO A 63 13.87 16.20 3.70
N LEU A 64 14.72 15.72 4.62
CA LEU A 64 16.02 15.15 4.27
C LEU A 64 15.89 13.64 4.03
N LEU A 65 15.16 12.94 4.91
CA LEU A 65 14.96 11.50 4.80
C LEU A 65 14.05 11.12 3.63
N TYR A 66 13.05 11.93 3.33
CA TYR A 66 12.08 11.73 2.25
C TYR A 66 12.22 12.79 1.14
N ALA A 67 13.45 13.24 0.87
CA ALA A 67 13.72 14.30 -0.09
C ALA A 67 13.06 14.03 -1.47
N PRO A 68 12.71 15.08 -2.23
CA PRO A 68 12.13 14.91 -3.57
C PRO A 68 13.05 14.10 -4.49
N GLY A 69 12.46 13.27 -5.34
CA GLY A 69 13.20 12.38 -6.22
C GLY A 69 12.24 11.55 -7.06
N ALA A 70 12.47 11.49 -8.37
CA ALA A 70 11.56 10.83 -9.30
C ALA A 70 11.20 9.40 -8.82
N THR A 71 9.90 9.11 -8.72
CA THR A 71 9.34 7.81 -8.29
C THR A 71 9.58 7.39 -6.82
N THR A 72 10.61 7.91 -6.16
CA THR A 72 11.05 7.40 -4.82
C THR A 72 10.89 8.42 -3.70
N GLY A 73 10.91 9.72 -4.01
CA GLY A 73 10.93 10.80 -3.04
C GLY A 73 9.55 11.31 -2.63
N SER A 74 9.57 12.36 -1.81
CA SER A 74 8.40 13.15 -1.43
C SER A 74 8.66 14.64 -1.62
N ASN A 75 7.80 15.29 -2.39
CA ASN A 75 7.85 16.72 -2.66
C ASN A 75 7.59 17.57 -1.40
N ASN A 76 6.93 17.00 -0.40
CA ASN A 76 6.65 17.66 0.88
C ASN A 76 7.30 16.95 2.07
N GLY A 77 8.24 16.04 1.82
CA GLY A 77 8.95 15.28 2.84
C GLY A 77 8.06 14.36 3.69
N SER A 78 6.83 14.05 3.27
CA SER A 78 5.90 13.23 4.04
C SER A 78 5.89 11.78 3.57
N PRO A 79 5.93 10.78 4.47
CA PRO A 79 5.81 9.37 4.11
C PRO A 79 4.35 8.95 3.85
N ASN A 80 3.38 9.86 4.00
CA ASN A 80 1.97 9.52 4.06
C ASN A 80 1.47 8.89 2.75
N THR A 81 0.97 7.66 2.82
CA THR A 81 0.45 6.91 1.67
C THR A 81 -0.91 6.31 2.01
N SER A 82 -1.86 6.33 1.09
CA SER A 82 -3.18 5.70 1.28
C SER A 82 -3.77 5.20 -0.02
N GLY A 83 -4.56 4.14 0.05
CA GLY A 83 -5.10 3.49 -1.13
C GLY A 83 -6.11 2.41 -0.82
N TYR A 84 -6.45 1.66 -1.87
CA TYR A 84 -7.38 0.54 -1.81
C TYR A 84 -6.89 -0.61 -2.68
N ILE A 85 -7.40 -1.80 -2.38
CA ILE A 85 -7.18 -3.03 -3.14
C ILE A 85 -8.54 -3.60 -3.53
N ALA A 86 -8.67 -4.05 -4.76
CA ALA A 86 -9.80 -4.83 -5.23
C ALA A 86 -9.29 -6.14 -5.86
N GLN A 87 -9.90 -7.26 -5.48
CA GLN A 87 -9.50 -8.57 -5.95
C GLN A 87 -10.70 -9.44 -6.28
N LEU A 88 -10.58 -10.23 -7.35
CA LEU A 88 -11.51 -11.27 -7.74
C LEU A 88 -10.75 -12.57 -7.95
N ALA A 89 -11.26 -13.67 -7.40
CA ALA A 89 -10.71 -15.00 -7.58
C ALA A 89 -11.80 -15.99 -8.01
N TYR A 90 -11.44 -16.94 -8.87
CA TYR A 90 -12.34 -17.91 -9.44
C TYR A 90 -11.69 -19.29 -9.62
N TRP A 91 -12.36 -20.32 -9.09
CA TRP A 91 -12.02 -21.73 -9.26
C TRP A 91 -13.06 -22.44 -10.14
N PRO A 92 -12.87 -22.50 -11.47
CA PRO A 92 -13.81 -23.21 -12.35
C PRO A 92 -13.92 -24.69 -11.98
N ILE A 93 -12.77 -25.30 -11.71
CA ILE A 93 -12.55 -26.67 -11.26
C ILE A 93 -11.49 -26.67 -10.15
N GLN A 94 -11.40 -27.75 -9.37
CA GLN A 94 -10.54 -27.83 -8.18
C GLN A 94 -9.05 -27.61 -8.46
N ASN A 95 -8.61 -27.89 -9.69
CA ASN A 95 -7.22 -27.83 -10.12
C ASN A 95 -6.82 -26.49 -10.76
N ILE A 96 -7.75 -25.53 -10.89
CA ILE A 96 -7.50 -24.25 -11.55
C ILE A 96 -7.94 -23.11 -10.63
N ASP A 97 -7.04 -22.15 -10.39
CA ASP A 97 -7.32 -20.88 -9.72
C ASP A 97 -6.96 -19.72 -10.65
N LEU A 98 -7.92 -18.83 -10.91
CA LEU A 98 -7.72 -17.58 -11.63
C LEU A 98 -7.91 -16.40 -10.66
N ASN A 99 -6.93 -15.51 -10.60
CA ASN A 99 -6.93 -14.38 -9.68
C ASN A 99 -6.58 -13.07 -10.41
N VAL A 100 -7.31 -11.99 -10.12
CA VAL A 100 -7.03 -10.63 -10.61
C VAL A 100 -7.07 -9.67 -9.44
N ASN A 101 -6.02 -8.87 -9.29
CA ASN A 101 -5.86 -7.88 -8.22
C ASN A 101 -5.55 -6.51 -8.82
N TYR A 102 -6.13 -5.47 -8.24
CA TYR A 102 -5.77 -4.08 -8.51
C TYR A 102 -5.45 -3.36 -7.21
N THR A 103 -4.33 -2.63 -7.18
CA THR A 103 -3.99 -1.72 -6.09
C THR A 103 -3.99 -0.29 -6.63
N GLY A 104 -4.81 0.57 -6.03
CA GLY A 104 -4.93 1.99 -6.38
C GLY A 104 -4.48 2.88 -5.23
N TYR A 105 -3.75 3.96 -5.55
CA TYR A 105 -3.28 4.93 -4.57
C TYR A 105 -4.05 6.25 -4.68
N THR A 106 -4.61 6.69 -3.56
CA THR A 106 -5.29 8.00 -3.43
C THR A 106 -4.34 9.09 -2.94
N LYS A 107 -3.28 8.70 -2.24
CA LYS A 107 -2.13 9.51 -1.83
C LYS A 107 -0.90 8.63 -1.84
N PHE A 108 0.23 9.14 -2.32
CA PHE A 108 1.50 8.44 -2.32
C PHE A 108 2.57 9.42 -1.86
N ASN A 109 3.48 9.00 -0.98
CA ASN A 109 4.58 9.82 -0.45
C ASN A 109 4.19 11.28 -0.17
N GLY A 110 3.07 11.48 0.53
CA GLY A 110 2.66 12.77 1.05
C GLY A 110 1.61 13.53 0.23
N ALA A 111 1.41 13.21 -1.06
CA ALA A 111 0.52 14.00 -1.91
C ALA A 111 -0.33 13.16 -2.90
N ARG A 112 -1.39 13.79 -3.42
CA ARG A 112 -2.22 13.21 -4.49
C ARG A 112 -1.65 13.52 -5.87
N THR A 113 -1.10 14.71 -6.02
CA THR A 113 -0.57 15.27 -7.27
C THR A 113 0.87 15.70 -7.10
N ASN A 114 1.71 15.47 -8.10
CA ASN A 114 3.14 15.81 -8.08
C ASN A 114 3.82 15.41 -6.75
N TYR A 115 3.67 14.14 -6.38
CA TYR A 115 4.13 13.65 -5.08
C TYR A 115 5.64 13.61 -4.96
N ASP A 116 6.35 13.47 -6.06
CA ASP A 116 7.80 13.31 -6.10
C ASP A 116 8.56 14.57 -6.48
N GLY A 117 7.84 15.65 -6.85
CA GLY A 117 8.42 16.88 -7.39
C GLY A 117 8.75 16.79 -8.90
N ALA A 118 8.42 15.67 -9.56
CA ALA A 118 8.68 15.40 -10.97
C ALA A 118 7.38 15.14 -11.78
N ASN A 119 6.27 15.74 -11.34
CA ASN A 119 4.93 15.68 -11.94
C ASN A 119 4.24 14.31 -11.92
N ARG A 120 4.68 13.35 -11.08
CA ARG A 120 3.94 12.10 -10.88
C ARG A 120 2.81 12.27 -9.87
N ASN A 121 1.63 11.76 -10.22
CA ASN A 121 0.48 11.73 -9.34
C ASN A 121 0.42 10.38 -8.59
N ALA A 122 -0.34 10.32 -7.50
CA ALA A 122 -0.50 9.08 -6.73
C ALA A 122 -1.06 7.94 -7.60
N SER A 123 -2.01 8.28 -8.50
CA SER A 123 -2.63 7.34 -9.44
C SER A 123 -1.64 6.63 -10.37
N ASP A 124 -0.49 7.24 -10.65
CA ASP A 124 0.50 6.72 -11.61
C ASP A 124 1.28 5.54 -11.03
N ASN A 125 1.07 5.22 -9.75
CA ASN A 125 1.67 4.06 -9.06
C ASN A 125 0.70 2.87 -8.95
N GLY A 126 -0.51 2.96 -9.54
CA GLY A 126 -1.48 1.87 -9.54
C GLY A 126 -0.93 0.62 -10.24
N THR A 127 -1.28 -0.57 -9.73
CA THR A 127 -0.78 -1.84 -10.27
C THR A 127 -1.90 -2.85 -10.47
N VAL A 128 -1.81 -3.64 -11.55
CA VAL A 128 -2.67 -4.79 -11.82
C VAL A 128 -1.82 -6.05 -11.78
N TYR A 129 -2.32 -7.09 -11.12
CA TYR A 129 -1.72 -8.41 -11.10
C TYR A 129 -2.75 -9.46 -11.51
N VAL A 130 -2.35 -10.38 -12.39
CA VAL A 130 -3.17 -11.50 -12.84
C VAL A 130 -2.37 -12.78 -12.65
N ALA A 131 -2.99 -13.81 -12.06
CA ALA A 131 -2.38 -15.11 -11.85
C ALA A 131 -3.31 -16.26 -12.26
N LEU A 132 -2.68 -17.33 -12.74
CA LEU A 132 -3.30 -18.62 -13.03
C LEU A 132 -2.48 -19.70 -12.35
N TRP A 133 -3.10 -20.49 -11.47
CA TRP A 133 -2.48 -21.65 -10.83
C TRP A 133 -3.10 -22.93 -11.37
N LEU A 134 -2.25 -23.89 -11.73
CA LEU A 134 -2.63 -25.21 -12.25
C LEU A 134 -2.03 -26.29 -11.35
N ASN A 135 -2.87 -27.11 -10.71
CA ASN A 135 -2.44 -28.22 -9.85
C ASN A 135 -2.67 -29.54 -10.58
N PHE A 136 -1.68 -30.43 -10.64
CA PHE A 136 -1.75 -31.73 -11.32
C PHE A 136 -1.15 -32.86 -10.47
#